data_AF-A0A4Q1EVD2-F1
#
_entry.id   AF-A0A4Q1EVD2-F1
#
_cell.length_a   1.000
_cell.length_b   1.000
_cell.length_c   1.000
_cell.angle_alpha   90.00
_cell.angle_beta   90.00
_cell.angle_gamma   90.00
#
_symmetry.space_group_name_H-M   'P 1'
#
loop_
_entity.id
_entity.type
_entity.pdbx_description
1 polymer ?
#
loop_
_entity_poly.entity_id
_entity_poly.type
_entity_poly.pdbx_seq_one_letter_code
_entity_poly.pdbx_strand_id
1 'polypeptide(L)' 'MGNPDVELLIKIMCNLKLTTPKNLINLSAQDKQKQEELIYILWYLVSRNIICCDLDSPINMNSEIWIDDLFANRYDQE' A
#
# COMPACT_ATOMS: atom_id res chain seq x y z
N MET A 1 -0.59 2.19 -15.87
CA MET A 1 0.23 2.14 -14.65
C MET A 1 1.59 2.69 -15.05
N GLY A 2 2.03 3.79 -14.46
CA GLY A 2 3.30 4.43 -14.85
C GLY A 2 3.82 5.41 -13.80
N ASN A 3 3.34 5.26 -12.56
CA ASN A 3 3.88 5.99 -11.43
C ASN A 3 4.76 5.00 -10.64
N PRO A 4 6.08 5.22 -10.59
CA PRO A 4 7.01 4.29 -9.97
C PRO A 4 6.75 4.08 -8.47
N ASP A 5 6.14 5.06 -7.79
CA ASP A 5 5.78 4.93 -6.39
C ASP A 5 4.58 4.00 -6.18
N VAL A 6 3.62 4.00 -7.11
CA VAL A 6 2.50 3.06 -7.07
C VAL A 6 3.01 1.63 -7.25
N GLU A 7 3.87 1.42 -8.23
CA GLU A 7 4.50 0.12 -8.50
C GLU A 7 5.34 -0.36 -7.31
N LEU A 8 6.10 0.55 -6.67
CA LEU A 8 6.86 0.26 -5.46
C LEU A 8 5.95 -0.23 -4.32
N LEU A 9 4.87 0.52 -4.02
CA LEU A 9 3.97 0.17 -2.93
C LEU A 9 3.27 -1.18 -3.18
N ILE A 10 2.78 -1.41 -4.40
CA ILE A 10 2.12 -2.68 -4.76
C ILE A 10 3.10 -3.85 -4.63
N LYS A 11 4.32 -3.72 -5.17
CA LYS A 11 5.34 -4.77 -5.09
C LYS A 11 5.68 -5.15 -3.65
N ILE A 12 5.83 -4.16 -2.76
CA ILE A 12 6.11 -4.44 -1.34
C ILE A 12 4.90 -5.10 -0.68
N MET A 13 3.69 -4.64 -0.97
CA MET A 13 2.45 -5.22 -0.43
C MET A 13 2.24 -6.67 -0.85
N CYS A 14 2.48 -7.03 -2.11
CA CYS A 14 2.40 -8.42 -2.59
C CYS A 14 3.32 -9.36 -1.79
N ASN A 15 4.49 -8.87 -1.36
CA ASN A 15 5.42 -9.66 -0.53
C ASN A 15 4.97 -9.79 0.93
N LEU A 16 4.30 -8.77 1.49
CA LEU A 16 3.91 -8.74 2.90
C LEU A 16 2.58 -9.43 3.18
N LYS A 17 1.66 -9.46 2.20
CA LYS A 17 0.27 -9.95 2.29
C LYS A 17 -0.63 -9.18 3.26
N LEU A 18 -0.19 -8.95 4.49
CA LEU A 18 -0.86 -8.16 5.53
C LEU A 18 0.16 -7.28 6.25
N THR A 19 -0.14 -5.99 6.42
CA THR A 19 0.78 -5.04 7.07
C THR A 19 0.01 -3.83 7.62
N THR A 20 0.72 -2.78 8.02
CA THR A 20 0.16 -1.47 8.35
C THR A 20 0.71 -0.39 7.42
N PRO A 21 0.01 0.74 7.21
CA PRO A 21 0.53 1.90 6.50
C PRO A 21 1.91 2.30 7.00
N LYS A 22 2.10 2.40 8.33
CA LYS A 22 3.36 2.79 8.94
C LYS A 22 4.50 1.85 8.53
N ASN A 23 4.28 0.54 8.59
CA ASN A 23 5.31 -0.43 8.23
C ASN A 23 5.61 -0.41 6.73
N LEU A 24 4.57 -0.32 5.88
CA LEU A 24 4.73 -0.21 4.43
C LEU A 24 5.59 1.01 4.07
N ILE A 25 5.23 2.19 4.57
CA ILE A 25 5.93 3.44 4.26
C ILE A 25 7.40 3.40 4.71
N ASN A 26 7.66 2.86 5.91
CA ASN A 26 9.03 2.73 6.42
C ASN A 26 9.90 1.76 5.60
N LEU A 27 9.29 0.73 5.00
CA LEU A 27 9.99 -0.20 4.10
C LEU A 27 10.20 0.40 2.70
N SER A 28 9.32 1.30 2.27
CA SER A 28 9.38 1.91 0.94
C SER A 28 10.37 3.08 0.85
N ALA A 29 10.56 3.86 1.92
CA ALA A 29 11.45 5.01 1.91
C ALA A 29 12.07 5.31 3.28
N GLN A 30 13.32 5.80 3.27
CA GLN A 30 14.01 6.28 4.48
C GLN A 30 13.88 7.81 4.66
N ASP A 31 13.73 8.54 3.56
CA ASP A 31 13.59 9.99 3.57
C ASP A 31 12.16 10.41 3.98
N LYS A 32 12.05 11.36 4.90
CA LYS A 32 10.75 11.79 5.46
C LYS A 32 9.84 12.45 4.43
N GLN A 33 10.39 13.28 3.54
CA GLN A 33 9.59 13.92 2.51
C GLN A 33 9.02 12.85 1.56
N LYS A 34 9.84 11.86 1.20
CA LYS A 34 9.36 10.74 0.39
C LYS A 34 8.28 9.93 1.10
N GLN A 35 8.43 9.68 2.40
CA GLN A 35 7.41 8.99 3.19
C GLN A 35 6.06 9.74 3.17
N GLU A 36 6.07 11.07 3.27
CA GLU A 36 4.85 11.89 3.20
C GLU A 36 4.16 11.78 1.83
N GLU A 37 4.93 11.80 0.73
CA GLU A 37 4.40 11.56 -0.62
C GLU A 37 3.75 10.17 -0.73
N LEU A 38 4.43 9.15 -0.22
CA LEU A 38 3.94 7.77 -0.29
C LEU A 38 2.68 7.57 0.58
N ILE A 39 2.54 8.30 1.70
CA ILE A 39 1.30 8.28 2.50
C ILE A 39 0.12 8.78 1.67
N TYR A 40 0.29 9.86 0.90
CA TYR A 40 -0.76 10.35 0.01
C TYR A 40 -1.13 9.30 -1.05
N ILE A 41 -0.13 8.67 -1.67
CA ILE A 41 -0.36 7.64 -2.69
C ILE A 41 -1.05 6.41 -2.08
N LEU A 42 -0.63 5.98 -0.89
CA LEU A 42 -1.27 4.88 -0.17
C LEU A 42 -2.76 5.13 0.02
N TRP A 43 -3.15 6.30 0.54
CA TRP A 43 -4.57 6.62 0.74
C TRP A 43 -5.33 6.75 -0.58
N TYR A 44 -4.68 7.24 -1.63
CA TYR A 44 -5.24 7.17 -2.98
C TYR A 44 -5.51 5.72 -3.40
N LEU A 45 -4.58 4.78 -3.20
CA LEU A 45 -4.78 3.36 -3.53
C LEU A 45 -5.90 2.70 -2.71
N VAL A 46 -6.01 3.06 -1.43
CA VAL A 46 -7.14 2.65 -0.57
C VAL A 46 -8.46 3.17 -1.11
N SER A 47 -8.54 4.45 -1.48
CA SER A 47 -9.76 5.03 -2.06
C SER A 47 -10.17 4.39 -3.40
N ARG A 48 -9.23 3.71 -4.06
CA ARG A 48 -9.43 2.99 -5.32
C ARG A 48 -9.70 1.49 -5.13
N ASN A 49 -9.81 1.01 -3.88
CA ASN A 49 -9.95 -0.41 -3.53
C ASN A 49 -8.82 -1.29 -4.09
N ILE A 50 -7.62 -0.72 -4.32
CA ILE A 50 -6.43 -1.49 -4.71
C ILE A 50 -5.77 -2.07 -3.45
N ILE A 51 -5.72 -1.26 -2.40
CA ILE A 51 -5.31 -1.69 -1.06
C ILE A 51 -6.57 -1.71 -0.19
N CYS A 52 -6.85 -2.86 0.41
CA CYS A 52 -7.97 -3.07 1.31
C CYS A 52 -7.59 -2.67 2.74
N CYS A 53 -8.59 -2.29 3.54
CA CYS A 53 -8.47 -2.05 4.97
C CYS A 53 -9.83 -2.29 5.64
N ASP A 54 -9.84 -2.45 6.96
CA ASP A 54 -11.07 -2.44 7.73
C ASP A 54 -11.67 -1.03 7.78
N LEU A 55 -12.87 -0.87 7.21
CA LEU A 55 -13.61 0.40 7.16
C LEU A 55 -14.63 0.55 8.29
N ASP A 56 -14.88 -0.52 9.06
CA ASP A 56 -15.73 -0.44 10.26
C ASP A 56 -14.99 0.21 11.44
N SER A 57 -13.67 0.33 11.33
CA SER A 57 -12.76 0.97 12.29
C SER A 57 -12.17 2.28 11.74
N PRO A 58 -11.85 3.27 12.60
CA PRO A 58 -11.16 4.49 12.16
C PRO A 58 -9.82 4.20 11.46
N ILE A 59 -9.70 4.65 10.21
CA ILE A 59 -8.50 4.47 9.39
C ILE A 59 -7.36 5.33 9.95
N ASN A 60 -6.22 4.72 10.22
CA ASN A 60 -5.03 5.39 10.72
C ASN A 60 -3.74 4.64 10.30
N MET A 61 -2.58 5.17 10.69
CA MET A 61 -1.28 4.61 10.27
C MET A 61 -0.97 3.20 10.80
N ASN A 62 -1.76 2.70 11.77
CA ASN A 62 -1.64 1.35 12.33
C ASN A 62 -2.80 0.43 11.93
N SER A 63 -3.72 0.89 11.07
CA SER A 63 -4.78 0.03 10.52
C SER A 63 -4.17 -1.12 9.73
N GLU A 64 -4.80 -2.29 9.79
CA GLU A 64 -4.41 -3.42 8.94
C GLU A 64 -4.77 -3.10 7.49
N ILE A 65 -3.81 -3.34 6.59
CA ILE A 65 -3.97 -3.20 5.16
C ILE A 65 -3.46 -4.45 4.43
N TRP A 66 -4.14 -4.81 3.35
CA TRP A 66 -3.79 -5.96 2.51
C TRP A 66 -4.14 -5.69 1.05
N ILE A 67 -3.67 -6.53 0.14
CA ILE A 67 -4.12 -6.57 -1.25
C ILE A 67 -4.99 -7.81 -1.43
N ASP A 68 -6.06 -7.70 -2.22
CA ASP A 68 -6.88 -8.84 -2.61
C ASP A 68 -6.06 -9.86 -3.43
N ASP A 69 -6.16 -11.14 -3.09
CA ASP A 69 -5.44 -12.22 -3.78
C ASP A 69 -5.69 -12.22 -5.30
N LEU A 70 -6.88 -11.82 -5.77
CA LEU A 70 -7.20 -11.67 -7.19
C LEU A 70 -6.42 -10.54 -7.86
N PHE A 71 -6.05 -9.49 -7.12
CA PHE A 71 -5.20 -8.42 -7.62
C PHE A 71 -3.73 -8.84 -7.60
N ALA A 72 -3.27 -9.46 -6.51
CA ALA A 72 -1.88 -9.93 -6.38
C ALA A 72 -1.50 -10.94 -7.48
N ASN A 73 -2.38 -11.91 -7.75
CA ASN A 73 -2.16 -12.93 -8.79
C ASN A 73 -2.04 -12.35 -10.21
N ARG A 74 -2.63 -11.17 -10.47
CA ARG A 74 -2.49 -10.47 -11.76
C ARG A 74 -1.16 -9.73 -11.87
N TYR A 75 -0.61 -9.29 -10.73
CA TYR A 75 0.67 -8.58 -10.67
C TYR A 75 1.88 -9.51 -10.81
N ASP A 76 1.78 -10.75 -10.31
CA ASP A 76 2.86 -11.75 -10.43
C ASP A 76 3.02 -12.34 -11.85
N GLN A 77 2.09 -12.05 -12.77
CA GLN A 77 2.11 -12.53 -14.16
C GLN A 77 2.72 -11.53 -15.16
N GLU A 78 3.18 -10.37 -14.70
CA GLU A 78 3.88 -9.33 -15.47
C GLU A 78 5.35 -9.19 -15.06
#